data_AF-A0A6P0M8L6-F1
#
_entry.id   AF-A0A6P0M8L6-F1
#
_cell.length_a   1.000
_cell.length_b   1.000
_cell.length_c   1.000
_cell.angle_alpha   90.00
_cell.angle_beta   90.00
_cell.angle_gamma   90.00
#
_symmetry.space_group_name_H-M   'P 1'
#
loop_
_entity.id
_entity.type
_entity.pdbx_description
1 polymer ?
#
loop_
_entity_poly.entity_id
_entity_poly.type
_entity_poly.pdbx_seq_one_letter_code
_entity_poly.pdbx_strand_id
1 'polypeptide(L)'
;ETIQTGAIGDGATRKSINIEGLKRVEDYITELPPPQYPFEVNQTLEAKGSEIFANTCASCHAFGGERIGTVIPIDEIGTDRNRLDMWTQEAADAYNEYAEGYEWDFDYLRKTNGYVAVALDGLWLRAPYLHNGSVPNLTNLLETPEKRTKVFYRGYDVYDPEKVGFVSEGEKAEKEGFKYDTSLIANGNQGHLYGTDLPEQDKKALIEYLKTL
;
A
#
# COMPACT_ATOMS: atom_id res chain seq x y z
N GLU A 1 -11.65 -0.62 15.12
CA GLU A 1 -12.35 0.65 14.74
C GLU A 1 -12.76 0.62 13.26
N THR A 2 -11.82 0.51 12.31
CA THR A 2 -12.08 0.56 10.86
C THR A 2 -13.12 -0.44 10.33
N ILE A 3 -13.22 -1.65 10.89
CA ILE A 3 -14.13 -2.70 10.39
C ILE A 3 -15.59 -2.38 10.68
N GLN A 4 -15.88 -1.90 11.90
CA GLN A 4 -17.25 -1.58 12.29
C GLN A 4 -17.70 -0.31 11.57
N THR A 5 -16.88 0.74 11.61
CA THR A 5 -17.09 2.01 10.90
C THR A 5 -17.26 1.83 9.39
N GLY A 6 -16.49 0.92 8.77
CA GLY A 6 -16.65 0.56 7.36
C GLY A 6 -18.02 -0.07 7.05
N ALA A 7 -18.49 -0.98 7.90
CA ALA A 7 -19.81 -1.60 7.72
C ALA A 7 -20.96 -0.56 7.75
N ILE A 8 -20.85 0.48 8.58
CA ILE A 8 -21.83 1.59 8.61
C ILE A 8 -21.79 2.39 7.32
N GLY A 9 -20.58 2.67 6.82
CA GLY A 9 -20.39 3.38 5.55
C GLY A 9 -21.07 2.66 4.38
N ASP A 10 -21.11 1.33 4.44
CA ASP A 10 -21.81 0.46 3.49
C ASP A 10 -23.31 0.26 3.81
N GLY A 11 -23.84 0.95 4.81
CA GLY A 11 -25.26 0.98 5.17
C GLY A 11 -25.70 -0.03 6.25
N ALA A 12 -24.78 -0.61 7.02
CA ALA A 12 -25.15 -1.45 8.15
C ALA A 12 -25.86 -0.63 9.24
N THR A 13 -26.85 -1.25 9.88
CA THR A 13 -27.60 -0.67 11.00
C THR A 13 -27.38 -1.53 12.23
N ARG A 14 -27.74 -1.03 13.42
CA ARG A 14 -27.73 -1.84 14.65
C ARG A 14 -28.50 -3.16 14.56
N LYS A 15 -29.51 -3.24 13.67
CA LYS A 15 -30.30 -4.47 13.47
C LYS A 15 -29.67 -5.46 12.50
N SER A 16 -28.81 -5.00 11.60
CA SER A 16 -28.20 -5.82 10.54
C SER A 16 -26.72 -6.14 10.79
N ILE A 17 -26.04 -5.39 11.65
CA ILE A 17 -24.61 -5.56 11.91
C ILE A 17 -24.35 -6.79 12.80
N ASN A 18 -23.53 -7.71 12.32
CA ASN A 18 -23.10 -8.89 13.08
C ASN A 18 -21.82 -8.59 13.87
N ILE A 19 -21.95 -7.95 15.03
CA ILE A 19 -20.81 -7.51 15.85
C ILE A 19 -19.87 -8.67 16.22
N GLU A 20 -20.42 -9.81 16.64
CA GLU A 20 -19.62 -10.98 17.02
C GLU A 20 -18.85 -11.55 15.81
N GLY A 21 -19.51 -11.61 14.65
CA GLY A 21 -18.89 -12.03 13.40
C GLY A 21 -17.77 -11.08 12.95
N LEU A 22 -18.00 -9.77 13.03
CA LEU A 22 -16.99 -8.76 12.71
C LEU A 22 -15.82 -8.82 13.67
N LYS A 23 -16.06 -8.99 14.98
CA LYS A 23 -15.01 -9.17 15.98
C LYS A 23 -14.17 -10.43 15.68
N ARG A 24 -14.81 -11.55 15.33
CA ARG A 24 -14.08 -12.77 14.95
C ARG A 24 -13.18 -12.54 13.74
N VAL A 25 -13.62 -11.77 12.74
CA VAL A 25 -12.80 -11.42 11.58
C VAL A 25 -11.67 -10.48 11.99
N GLU A 26 -11.93 -9.45 12.80
CA GLU A 26 -10.92 -8.52 13.33
C GLU A 26 -9.83 -9.26 14.10
N ASP A 27 -10.20 -10.12 15.04
CA ASP A 27 -9.27 -10.93 15.83
C ASP A 27 -8.44 -11.84 14.91
N TYR A 28 -9.06 -12.48 13.91
CA TYR A 28 -8.36 -13.33 12.95
C TYR A 28 -7.34 -12.56 12.09
N ILE A 29 -7.74 -11.43 11.48
CA ILE A 29 -6.85 -10.70 10.57
C ILE A 29 -5.75 -9.94 11.31
N THR A 30 -5.96 -9.60 12.59
CA THR A 30 -4.95 -8.91 13.40
C THR A 30 -3.84 -9.85 13.87
N GLU A 31 -4.14 -11.14 14.02
CA GLU A 31 -3.18 -12.15 14.49
C GLU A 31 -2.51 -12.94 13.36
N LEU A 32 -3.01 -12.84 12.13
CA LEU A 32 -2.52 -13.63 11.00
C LEU A 32 -1.20 -13.02 10.45
N PRO A 33 -0.05 -13.69 10.60
CA PRO A 33 1.20 -13.22 10.00
C PRO A 33 1.14 -13.38 8.46
N PRO A 34 1.82 -12.51 7.71
CA PRO A 34 1.99 -12.73 6.27
C PRO A 34 2.76 -14.03 6.01
N PRO A 35 2.45 -14.77 4.93
CA PRO A 35 3.23 -15.93 4.54
C PRO A 35 4.65 -15.51 4.13
N GLN A 36 5.61 -16.38 4.42
CA GLN A 36 6.99 -16.19 3.97
C GLN A 36 7.07 -16.23 2.44
N TYR A 37 8.02 -15.47 1.90
CA TYR A 37 8.30 -15.48 0.47
C TYR A 37 8.71 -16.87 0.00
N PRO A 38 8.03 -17.45 -1.01
CA PRO A 38 8.17 -18.87 -1.33
C PRO A 38 9.30 -19.17 -2.32
N PHE A 39 9.98 -18.15 -2.85
CA PHE A 39 11.07 -18.30 -3.82
C PHE A 39 12.44 -18.11 -3.17
N GLU A 40 13.50 -18.46 -3.89
CA GLU A 40 14.87 -18.28 -3.41
C GLU A 40 15.20 -16.78 -3.20
N VAL A 41 15.91 -16.51 -2.09
CA VAL A 41 16.43 -15.20 -1.74
C VAL A 41 17.95 -15.27 -1.71
N ASN A 42 18.61 -14.34 -2.41
CA ASN A 42 20.06 -14.24 -2.39
C ASN A 42 20.53 -13.63 -1.06
N GLN A 43 20.98 -14.48 -0.15
CA GLN A 43 21.37 -14.09 1.22
C GLN A 43 22.48 -13.03 1.27
N THR A 44 23.39 -12.99 0.29
CA THR A 44 24.45 -11.97 0.27
C THR A 44 23.89 -10.59 -0.09
N LEU A 45 22.96 -10.54 -1.04
CA LEU A 45 22.29 -9.31 -1.43
C LEU A 45 21.27 -8.86 -0.40
N GLU A 46 20.54 -9.80 0.21
CA GLU A 46 19.61 -9.56 1.31
C GLU A 46 20.31 -8.87 2.48
N ALA A 47 21.44 -9.39 2.97
CA ALA A 47 22.17 -8.79 4.07
C ALA A 47 22.58 -7.34 3.78
N LYS A 48 23.06 -7.06 2.56
CA LYS A 48 23.37 -5.70 2.10
C LYS A 48 22.11 -4.83 1.98
N GLY A 49 21.01 -5.41 1.50
CA GLY A 49 19.71 -4.75 1.38
C GLY A 49 19.14 -4.34 2.73
N SER A 50 19.35 -5.16 3.77
CA SER A 50 18.94 -4.85 5.14
C SER A 50 19.60 -3.58 5.65
N GLU A 51 20.91 -3.41 5.40
CA GLU A 51 21.63 -2.19 5.76
C GLU A 51 21.09 -0.97 4.99
N ILE A 52 20.80 -1.10 3.69
CA ILE A 52 20.21 -0.02 2.90
C ILE A 52 18.83 0.34 3.44
N PHE A 53 18.00 -0.65 3.74
CA PHE A 53 16.66 -0.45 4.29
C PHE A 53 16.71 0.27 5.63
N ALA A 54 17.60 -0.15 6.54
CA ALA A 54 17.77 0.47 7.84
C ALA A 54 18.09 1.97 7.73
N ASN A 55 18.89 2.36 6.74
CA ASN A 55 19.33 3.74 6.55
C ASN A 55 18.34 4.61 5.75
N THR A 56 17.57 4.01 4.84
CA THR A 56 16.76 4.77 3.86
C THR A 56 15.26 4.64 4.09
N CYS A 57 14.78 3.52 4.64
CA CYS A 57 13.36 3.16 4.63
C CYS A 57 12.78 2.97 6.04
N ALA A 58 13.60 2.49 6.99
CA ALA A 58 13.13 1.99 8.28
C ALA A 58 12.44 3.05 9.14
N SER A 59 12.81 4.33 9.03
CA SER A 59 12.17 5.41 9.80
C SER A 59 10.66 5.52 9.51
N CYS A 60 10.24 5.25 8.27
CA CYS A 60 8.83 5.26 7.87
C CYS A 60 8.17 3.88 7.92
N HIS A 61 8.93 2.81 7.62
CA HIS A 61 8.35 1.51 7.28
C HIS A 61 8.65 0.36 8.24
N ALA A 62 9.67 0.48 9.09
CA ALA A 62 9.97 -0.57 10.06
C ALA A 62 9.02 -0.48 11.27
N PHE A 63 8.69 -1.62 11.87
CA PHE A 63 8.11 -1.62 13.20
C PHE A 63 9.05 -0.91 14.17
N GLY A 64 8.51 0.05 14.94
CA GLY A 64 9.29 0.90 15.84
C GLY A 64 10.04 2.05 15.15
N GLY A 65 9.90 2.23 13.83
CA GLY A 65 10.37 3.42 13.13
C GLY A 65 9.66 4.69 13.62
N GLU A 66 10.32 5.85 13.51
CA GLU A 66 9.81 7.12 14.03
C GLU A 66 8.45 7.54 13.43
N ARG A 67 8.23 7.24 12.14
CA ARG A 67 7.07 7.71 11.37
C ARG A 67 6.11 6.59 10.96
N ILE A 68 6.34 5.36 11.41
CA ILE A 68 5.45 4.24 11.13
C ILE A 68 4.04 4.49 11.67
N GLY A 69 3.02 4.20 10.86
CA GLY A 69 1.62 4.45 11.23
C GLY A 69 1.23 5.93 11.29
N THR A 70 2.13 6.84 10.92
CA THR A 70 1.86 8.29 10.87
C THR A 70 1.58 8.75 9.44
N VAL A 71 0.94 9.91 9.31
CA VAL A 71 0.66 10.54 8.02
C VAL A 71 1.93 11.22 7.50
N ILE A 72 2.38 10.80 6.32
CA ILE A 72 3.43 11.48 5.55
C ILE A 72 2.76 12.57 4.70
N PRO A 73 3.11 13.85 4.87
CA PRO A 73 2.48 14.95 4.13
C PRO A 73 2.56 14.76 2.61
N ILE A 74 1.51 15.16 1.90
CA ILE A 74 1.42 15.01 0.44
C ILE A 74 2.55 15.72 -0.31
N ASP A 75 2.97 16.89 0.19
CA ASP A 75 4.06 17.67 -0.41
C ASP A 75 5.43 17.01 -0.23
N GLU A 76 5.55 16.10 0.75
CA GLU A 76 6.76 15.31 0.99
C GLU A 76 6.72 14.00 0.16
N ILE A 77 5.65 13.22 0.29
CA ILE A 77 5.57 11.90 -0.37
C ILE A 77 5.31 12.02 -1.87
N GLY A 78 4.63 13.07 -2.33
CA GLY A 78 4.47 13.43 -3.73
C GLY A 78 3.67 12.45 -4.59
N THR A 79 3.00 11.45 -4.01
CA THR A 79 2.16 10.49 -4.76
C THR A 79 0.87 11.14 -5.25
N ASP A 80 0.04 10.41 -6.02
CA ASP A 80 -1.25 10.92 -6.49
C ASP A 80 -2.10 11.50 -5.34
N ARG A 81 -2.63 12.71 -5.54
CA ARG A 81 -3.37 13.46 -4.51
C ARG A 81 -4.89 13.32 -4.61
N ASN A 82 -5.42 12.66 -5.64
CA ASN A 82 -6.86 12.63 -5.87
C ASN A 82 -7.63 11.96 -4.71
N ARG A 83 -7.11 10.86 -4.14
CA ARG A 83 -7.74 10.23 -2.97
C ARG A 83 -7.73 11.15 -1.75
N LEU A 84 -6.65 11.90 -1.56
CA LEU A 84 -6.55 12.91 -0.51
C LEU A 84 -7.59 14.02 -0.74
N ASP A 85 -7.62 14.62 -1.92
CA ASP A 85 -8.47 15.78 -2.23
C ASP A 85 -9.96 15.44 -2.27
N MET A 86 -10.32 14.21 -2.64
CA MET A 86 -11.69 13.72 -2.62
C MET A 86 -12.30 13.76 -1.21
N TRP A 87 -11.49 13.57 -0.16
CA TRP A 87 -11.96 13.66 1.22
C TRP A 87 -11.80 15.09 1.72
N THR A 88 -12.91 15.79 1.99
CA THR A 88 -12.89 17.18 2.46
C THR A 88 -13.12 17.28 3.98
N GLN A 89 -12.92 18.47 4.54
CA GLN A 89 -13.24 18.70 5.95
C GLN A 89 -14.75 18.57 6.18
N GLU A 90 -15.56 19.12 5.26
CA GLU A 90 -17.02 19.05 5.31
C GLU A 90 -17.53 17.60 5.25
N ALA A 91 -16.86 16.73 4.48
CA ALA A 91 -17.17 15.30 4.48
C ALA A 91 -16.86 14.67 5.85
N ALA A 92 -15.68 14.94 6.43
CA ALA A 92 -15.34 14.42 7.76
C ALA A 92 -16.36 14.89 8.82
N ASP A 93 -16.72 16.16 8.82
CA ASP A 93 -17.70 16.75 9.74
C ASP A 93 -19.08 16.09 9.56
N ALA A 94 -19.54 15.93 8.31
CA ALA A 94 -20.83 15.30 8.02
C ALA A 94 -20.89 13.83 8.47
N TYR A 95 -19.80 13.07 8.31
CA TYR A 95 -19.73 11.69 8.83
C TYR A 95 -19.75 11.66 10.35
N ASN A 96 -19.02 12.57 11.01
CA ASN A 96 -19.02 12.64 12.47
C ASN A 96 -20.38 13.09 13.05
N GLU A 97 -21.12 13.94 12.35
CA GLU A 97 -22.48 14.36 12.75
C GLU A 97 -23.55 13.30 12.47
N TYR A 98 -23.32 12.39 11.51
CA TYR A 98 -24.24 11.29 11.24
C TYR A 98 -24.33 10.30 12.42
N ALA A 99 -23.37 10.35 13.34
CA ALA A 99 -23.31 9.45 14.48
C ALA A 99 -24.64 9.40 15.27
N GLU A 100 -25.38 8.28 15.15
CA GLU A 100 -26.66 8.04 15.81
C GLU A 100 -26.50 7.59 17.28
N GLY A 101 -25.29 7.65 17.83
CA GLY A 101 -24.97 7.30 19.21
C GLY A 101 -24.70 5.81 19.40
N TYR A 102 -24.14 5.16 18.39
CA TYR A 102 -23.65 3.78 18.51
C TYR A 102 -22.31 3.75 19.25
N GLU A 103 -21.98 2.63 19.92
CA GLU A 103 -20.63 2.45 20.50
C GLU A 103 -19.51 2.41 19.44
N TRP A 104 -19.90 2.26 18.18
CA TRP A 104 -19.02 2.04 17.03
C TRP A 104 -19.14 3.12 15.96
N ASP A 105 -19.64 4.29 16.34
CA ASP A 105 -19.95 5.35 15.41
C ASP A 105 -18.73 5.99 14.73
N PHE A 106 -18.99 6.85 13.75
CA PHE A 106 -17.98 7.71 13.15
C PHE A 106 -17.57 8.83 14.12
N ASP A 107 -16.85 8.53 15.21
CA ASP A 107 -16.50 9.58 16.19
C ASP A 107 -15.14 10.25 15.93
N TYR A 108 -14.33 9.68 15.04
CA TYR A 108 -12.92 10.03 14.91
C TYR A 108 -12.47 10.23 13.45
N LEU A 109 -13.40 10.48 12.52
CA LEU A 109 -13.05 10.73 11.13
C LEU A 109 -12.38 12.09 11.02
N ARG A 110 -11.18 12.12 10.46
CA ARG A 110 -10.35 13.31 10.35
C ARG A 110 -9.90 13.52 8.92
N LYS A 111 -9.98 14.76 8.46
CA LYS A 111 -9.25 15.18 7.27
C LYS A 111 -7.75 15.17 7.58
N THR A 112 -7.00 14.39 6.81
CA THR A 112 -5.52 14.38 6.84
C THR A 112 -4.95 15.20 5.68
N ASN A 113 -3.63 15.39 5.69
CA ASN A 113 -2.88 16.12 4.67
C ASN A 113 -1.91 15.21 3.88
N GLY A 114 -2.12 13.89 3.89
CA GLY A 114 -1.20 12.94 3.28
C GLY A 114 -1.62 11.49 3.45
N TYR A 115 -0.66 10.57 3.29
CA TYR A 115 -0.90 9.13 3.34
C TYR A 115 -0.12 8.47 4.48
N VAL A 116 -0.70 7.44 5.09
CA VAL A 116 -0.08 6.72 6.20
C VAL A 116 1.09 5.88 5.68
N ALA A 117 2.24 6.00 6.34
CA ALA A 117 3.34 5.05 6.15
C ALA A 117 2.98 3.73 6.84
N VAL A 118 2.87 2.66 6.05
CA VAL A 118 2.51 1.32 6.53
C VAL A 118 3.74 0.45 6.73
N ALA A 119 3.62 -0.53 7.62
CA ALA A 119 4.64 -1.57 7.77
C ALA A 119 4.72 -2.38 6.47
N LEU A 120 5.92 -2.86 6.14
CA LEU A 120 6.17 -3.60 4.89
C LEU A 120 6.20 -5.12 5.11
N ASP A 121 5.60 -5.61 6.19
CA ASP A 121 5.43 -7.03 6.45
C ASP A 121 4.62 -7.71 5.32
N GLY A 122 5.13 -8.80 4.74
CA GLY A 122 4.48 -9.45 3.60
C GLY A 122 4.37 -8.58 2.34
N LEU A 123 5.24 -7.57 2.19
CA LEU A 123 5.22 -6.63 1.05
C LEU A 123 5.21 -7.33 -0.31
N TRP A 124 5.85 -8.50 -0.39
CA TRP A 124 5.94 -9.27 -1.63
C TRP A 124 4.56 -9.60 -2.22
N LEU A 125 3.51 -9.71 -1.41
CA LEU A 125 2.13 -9.98 -1.86
C LEU A 125 1.33 -8.73 -2.22
N ARG A 126 1.84 -7.54 -1.94
CA ARG A 126 1.05 -6.28 -1.97
C ARG A 126 1.19 -5.51 -3.28
N ALA A 127 1.74 -6.13 -4.32
CA ALA A 127 1.75 -5.53 -5.66
C ALA A 127 0.32 -5.50 -6.26
N PRO A 128 -0.02 -4.51 -7.10
CA PRO A 128 0.77 -3.31 -7.44
C PRO A 128 0.91 -2.33 -6.27
N TYR A 129 2.02 -1.59 -6.25
CA TYR A 129 2.43 -0.71 -5.16
C TYR A 129 1.87 0.72 -5.28
N LEU A 130 2.06 1.49 -4.20
CA LEU A 130 1.42 2.77 -3.89
C LEU A 130 -0.09 2.63 -3.58
N HIS A 131 -0.67 3.67 -2.99
CA HIS A 131 -2.05 3.64 -2.46
C HIS A 131 -3.12 3.39 -3.56
N ASN A 132 -2.82 3.69 -4.81
CA ASN A 132 -3.71 3.53 -5.97
C ASN A 132 -3.32 2.30 -6.84
N GLY A 133 -2.25 1.59 -6.50
CA GLY A 133 -1.75 0.45 -7.27
C GLY A 133 -1.24 0.85 -8.65
N SER A 134 -0.55 1.99 -8.77
CA SER A 134 -0.07 2.56 -10.03
C SER A 134 1.35 2.13 -10.42
N VAL A 135 2.02 1.33 -9.58
CA VAL A 135 3.39 0.84 -9.84
C VAL A 135 3.39 -0.69 -9.80
N PRO A 136 3.68 -1.39 -10.91
CA PRO A 136 3.37 -2.82 -11.02
C PRO A 136 4.23 -3.75 -10.16
N ASN A 137 5.47 -3.37 -9.86
CA ASN A 137 6.46 -4.22 -9.19
C ASN A 137 7.53 -3.37 -8.47
N LEU A 138 8.36 -3.98 -7.60
CA LEU A 138 9.35 -3.24 -6.80
C LEU A 138 10.47 -2.65 -7.65
N THR A 139 10.86 -3.32 -8.74
CA THR A 139 11.83 -2.76 -9.68
C THR A 139 11.34 -1.42 -10.23
N ASN A 140 10.07 -1.32 -10.63
CA ASN A 140 9.48 -0.05 -11.05
C ASN A 140 9.38 0.97 -9.92
N LEU A 141 9.08 0.54 -8.69
CA LEU A 141 8.99 1.45 -7.55
C LEU A 141 10.31 2.18 -7.29
N LEU A 142 11.43 1.47 -7.43
CA LEU A 142 12.77 2.02 -7.29
C LEU A 142 13.28 2.74 -8.55
N GLU A 143 12.48 2.90 -9.59
CA GLU A 143 12.78 3.77 -10.72
C GLU A 143 12.18 5.17 -10.55
N THR A 144 12.80 6.16 -11.21
CA THR A 144 12.22 7.50 -11.29
C THR A 144 10.88 7.46 -12.04
N PRO A 145 9.91 8.33 -11.74
CA PRO A 145 8.58 8.30 -12.34
C PRO A 145 8.57 8.25 -13.87
N GLU A 146 9.54 8.87 -14.52
CA GLU A 146 9.67 8.91 -15.99
C GLU A 146 9.97 7.55 -16.60
N LYS A 147 10.60 6.65 -15.83
CA LYS A 147 11.00 5.30 -16.23
C LYS A 147 10.02 4.22 -15.78
N ARG A 148 9.06 4.56 -14.91
CA ARG A 148 8.01 3.63 -14.46
C ARG A 148 7.08 3.27 -15.63
N THR A 149 6.61 2.03 -15.67
CA THR A 149 5.62 1.57 -16.64
C THR A 149 4.34 2.41 -16.55
N LYS A 150 3.95 3.04 -17.66
CA LYS A 150 2.80 3.96 -17.73
C LYS A 150 1.48 3.26 -18.03
N VAL A 151 1.54 2.13 -18.73
CA VAL A 151 0.37 1.32 -19.08
C VAL A 151 0.73 -0.14 -18.84
N PHE A 152 -0.07 -0.82 -18.03
CA PHE A 152 0.09 -2.23 -17.69
C PHE A 152 -1.27 -2.86 -17.38
N TYR A 153 -1.30 -4.15 -17.09
CA TYR A 153 -2.53 -4.89 -16.83
C TYR A 153 -2.54 -5.43 -15.39
N ARG A 154 -3.65 -5.24 -14.68
CA ARG A 154 -3.86 -5.65 -13.29
C ARG A 154 -4.77 -6.88 -13.21
N GLY A 155 -4.55 -7.75 -12.22
CA GLY A 155 -5.42 -8.89 -11.96
C GLY A 155 -5.01 -10.19 -12.66
N TYR A 156 -3.91 -10.18 -13.42
CA TYR A 156 -3.27 -11.43 -13.85
C TYR A 156 -2.43 -11.99 -12.69
N ASP A 157 -2.79 -13.17 -12.20
CA ASP A 157 -2.33 -13.74 -10.92
C ASP A 157 -1.01 -14.52 -11.01
N VAL A 158 -0.25 -14.35 -12.10
CA VAL A 158 1.09 -14.93 -12.24
C VAL A 158 2.12 -14.01 -11.59
N TYR A 159 2.86 -14.56 -10.62
CA TYR A 159 3.86 -13.81 -9.87
C TYR A 159 5.22 -13.77 -10.59
N ASP A 160 5.88 -12.62 -10.58
CA ASP A 160 7.24 -12.38 -11.08
C ASP A 160 8.19 -12.24 -9.87
N PRO A 161 8.99 -13.27 -9.55
CA PRO A 161 9.90 -13.24 -8.41
C PRO A 161 11.15 -12.36 -8.65
N GLU A 162 11.48 -12.02 -9.89
CA GLU A 162 12.63 -11.17 -10.21
C GLU A 162 12.27 -9.69 -9.97
N LYS A 163 11.10 -9.26 -10.45
CA LYS A 163 10.65 -7.87 -10.26
C LYS A 163 9.92 -7.63 -8.94
N VAL A 164 9.49 -8.71 -8.27
CA VAL A 164 8.68 -8.72 -7.05
C VAL A 164 7.36 -7.98 -7.29
N GLY A 165 6.42 -8.71 -7.88
CA GLY A 165 5.07 -8.25 -8.21
C GLY A 165 4.37 -9.25 -9.12
N PHE A 166 3.25 -8.85 -9.71
CA PHE A 166 2.55 -9.68 -10.69
C PHE A 166 3.01 -9.35 -12.11
N VAL A 167 3.00 -10.35 -13.00
CA VAL A 167 3.22 -10.17 -14.43
C VAL A 167 2.11 -9.27 -14.97
N SER A 168 2.50 -8.08 -15.41
CA SER A 168 1.56 -7.01 -15.79
C SER A 168 1.66 -6.59 -17.26
N GLU A 169 2.50 -7.28 -18.04
CA GLU A 169 2.79 -6.97 -19.44
C GLU A 169 2.79 -8.25 -20.29
N GLY A 170 2.55 -8.12 -21.59
CA GLY A 170 2.49 -9.23 -22.53
C GLY A 170 1.08 -9.78 -22.76
N GLU A 171 0.95 -10.64 -23.77
CA GLU A 171 -0.35 -11.08 -24.32
C GLU A 171 -1.27 -11.72 -23.26
N LYS A 172 -0.72 -12.53 -22.34
CA LYS A 172 -1.52 -13.16 -21.28
C LYS A 172 -2.06 -12.15 -20.27
N ALA A 173 -1.21 -11.22 -19.84
CA ALA A 173 -1.62 -10.16 -18.92
C ALA A 173 -2.66 -9.25 -19.58
N GLU A 174 -2.51 -8.95 -20.86
CA GLU A 174 -3.49 -8.19 -21.64
C GLU A 174 -4.84 -8.90 -21.77
N LYS A 175 -4.81 -10.20 -22.01
CA LYS A 175 -6.02 -11.00 -22.18
C LYS A 175 -6.83 -11.15 -20.89
N GLU A 176 -6.15 -11.43 -19.77
CA GLU A 176 -6.80 -11.75 -18.49
C GLU A 176 -6.96 -10.53 -17.58
N GLY A 177 -6.09 -9.52 -17.72
CA GLY A 177 -6.00 -8.38 -16.82
C GLY A 177 -6.79 -7.15 -17.27
N PHE A 178 -6.99 -6.24 -16.32
CA PHE A 178 -7.58 -4.92 -16.56
C PHE A 178 -6.50 -3.91 -16.92
N LYS A 179 -6.66 -3.24 -18.08
CA LYS A 179 -5.74 -2.19 -18.52
C LYS A 179 -5.75 -1.01 -17.53
N TYR A 180 -4.59 -0.73 -16.95
CA TYR A 180 -4.34 0.38 -16.06
C TYR A 180 -3.45 1.41 -16.77
N ASP A 181 -3.94 2.64 -16.89
CA ASP A 181 -3.24 3.76 -17.51
C ASP A 181 -2.99 4.85 -16.48
N THR A 182 -1.71 5.16 -16.22
CA THR A 182 -1.29 6.10 -15.16
C THR A 182 -1.47 7.56 -15.55
N SER A 183 -1.88 7.85 -16.79
CA SER A 183 -2.22 9.21 -17.24
C SER A 183 -3.66 9.61 -16.89
N LEU A 184 -4.50 8.66 -16.48
CA LEU A 184 -5.87 8.93 -16.06
C LEU A 184 -5.91 9.56 -14.66
N ILE A 185 -6.98 10.30 -14.39
CA ILE A 185 -7.23 10.93 -13.08
C ILE A 185 -7.20 9.84 -11.98
N ALA A 186 -6.54 10.15 -10.87
CA ALA A 186 -6.32 9.27 -9.71
C ALA A 186 -5.38 8.07 -9.91
N ASN A 187 -4.83 7.88 -11.12
CA ASN A 187 -3.93 6.78 -11.43
C ASN A 187 -2.45 7.18 -11.48
N GLY A 188 -2.10 8.39 -11.02
CA GLY A 188 -0.74 8.89 -11.10
C GLY A 188 0.28 7.99 -10.40
N ASN A 189 1.41 7.75 -11.07
CA ASN A 189 2.52 6.90 -10.58
C ASN A 189 3.76 7.69 -10.13
N GLN A 190 3.59 8.96 -9.81
CA GLN A 190 4.62 9.84 -9.25
C GLN A 190 4.85 9.61 -7.75
N GLY A 191 5.82 10.34 -7.19
CA GLY A 191 6.09 10.34 -5.75
C GLY A 191 6.77 9.08 -5.24
N HIS A 192 7.00 9.06 -3.94
CA HIS A 192 7.76 8.03 -3.25
C HIS A 192 9.12 7.79 -3.93
N LEU A 193 9.96 8.83 -3.94
CA LEU A 193 11.23 8.85 -4.67
C LEU A 193 12.40 8.24 -3.87
N TYR A 194 12.17 7.80 -2.64
CA TYR A 194 13.17 7.18 -1.80
C TYR A 194 13.74 5.92 -2.46
N GLY A 195 15.06 5.87 -2.61
CA GLY A 195 15.77 4.74 -3.23
C GLY A 195 15.89 4.81 -4.76
N THR A 196 15.29 5.81 -5.42
CA THR A 196 15.35 5.94 -6.89
C THR A 196 16.73 6.33 -7.42
N ASP A 197 17.53 7.00 -6.58
CA ASP A 197 18.89 7.46 -6.81
C ASP A 197 19.95 6.42 -6.44
N LEU A 198 19.56 5.31 -5.82
CA LEU A 198 20.48 4.22 -5.48
C LEU A 198 21.13 3.64 -6.76
N PRO A 199 22.41 3.25 -6.69
CA PRO A 199 23.02 2.44 -7.74
C PRO A 199 22.22 1.16 -8.02
N GLU A 200 22.25 0.69 -9.26
CA GLU A 200 21.49 -0.50 -9.69
C GLU A 200 21.73 -1.73 -8.80
N GLN A 201 22.98 -1.96 -8.40
CA GLN A 201 23.35 -3.05 -7.50
C GLN A 201 22.75 -2.92 -6.08
N ASP A 202 22.54 -1.69 -5.63
CA ASP A 202 21.97 -1.39 -4.31
C ASP A 202 20.44 -1.51 -4.35
N LYS A 203 19.81 -1.14 -5.47
CA LYS A 203 18.38 -1.43 -5.72
C LYS A 203 18.11 -2.93 -5.68
N LYS A 204 18.96 -3.74 -6.34
CA LYS A 204 18.85 -5.21 -6.32
C LYS A 204 19.02 -5.77 -4.92
N ALA A 205 20.02 -5.30 -4.17
CA ALA A 205 20.22 -5.69 -2.78
C ALA A 205 18.99 -5.37 -1.92
N LEU A 206 18.48 -4.13 -2.03
CA LEU A 206 17.27 -3.70 -1.32
C LEU A 206 16.06 -4.59 -1.66
N ILE A 207 15.84 -4.91 -2.94
CA ILE A 207 14.75 -5.80 -3.35
C ILE A 207 14.89 -7.19 -2.72
N GLU A 208 16.09 -7.77 -2.64
CA GLU A 208 16.31 -9.06 -1.98
C GLU A 208 15.94 -9.02 -0.49
N TYR A 209 16.24 -7.92 0.20
CA TYR A 209 15.78 -7.72 1.58
C TYR A 209 14.25 -7.56 1.67
N LEU A 210 13.65 -6.78 0.78
CA LEU A 210 12.20 -6.57 0.75
C LEU A 210 11.40 -7.86 0.47
N LYS A 211 12.01 -8.88 -0.15
CA LYS A 211 11.41 -10.22 -0.27
C LYS A 211 11.24 -10.91 1.09
N THR A 212 12.07 -10.60 2.08
CA THR A 212 12.06 -11.29 3.38
C THR A 212 11.13 -10.67 4.42
N LEU A 213 10.56 -9.50 4.12
CA LEU A 213 9.63 -8.78 5.00
C LEU A 213 8.23 -9.39 4.97
#